data_AF-A0A971YXE7-F1
#
_entry.id   AF-A0A971YXE7-F1
#
_cell.length_a   1.000
_cell.length_b   1.000
_cell.length_c   1.000
_cell.angle_alpha   90.00
_cell.angle_beta   90.00
_cell.angle_gamma   90.00
#
_symmetry.space_group_name_H-M   'P 1'
#
loop_
_entity.id
_entity.type
_entity.pdbx_description
1 polymer ?
#
loop_
_entity_poly.entity_id
_entity_poly.type
_entity_poly.pdbx_seq_one_letter_code
_entity_poly.pdbx_strand_id
1 'polypeptide(L)'
;MSARKMLIVGGLAMLTLSMVYGSIIATFYLDRFAQERKSALANGFLDQLAGEVNAARYEQALRTAGQHRSSHSHLSNVGLIALAIGIGTPYFNLSERVLKITGAAFLLGGIILPLGVFLEPVYHQEIGSLIAMIGGVLVTMATAVFLVGACRAKGTTD
;
A
#
# COMPACT_ATOMS: atom_id res chain seq x y z
N MET A 1 -17.46 10.38 16.13
CA MET A 1 -15.99 10.39 16.01
C MET A 1 -15.53 11.61 15.19
N SER A 2 -14.45 12.30 15.57
CA SER A 2 -13.88 13.43 14.79
C SER A 2 -12.93 12.94 13.69
N ALA A 3 -12.71 13.75 12.66
CA ALA A 3 -11.79 13.42 11.55
C ALA A 3 -10.38 13.09 12.07
N ARG A 4 -9.88 13.88 13.03
CA ARG A 4 -8.60 13.66 13.71
C ARG A 4 -8.50 12.26 14.33
N LYS A 5 -9.46 11.89 15.17
CA LYS A 5 -9.45 10.58 15.86
C LYS A 5 -9.52 9.44 14.85
N MET A 6 -10.35 9.59 13.82
CA MET A 6 -10.48 8.59 12.75
C MET A 6 -9.17 8.34 12.01
N LEU A 7 -8.48 9.41 11.59
CA LEU A 7 -7.20 9.33 10.89
C LEU A 7 -6.10 8.75 11.77
N ILE A 8 -6.03 9.15 13.05
CA ILE A 8 -5.03 8.62 13.99
C ILE A 8 -5.26 7.13 14.25
N VAL A 9 -6.49 6.74 14.59
CA VAL A 9 -6.80 5.33 14.89
C VAL A 9 -6.67 4.48 13.63
N GLY A 10 -7.17 4.96 12.49
CA GLY A 10 -7.04 4.27 11.20
C GLY A 10 -5.59 4.10 10.77
N GLY A 11 -4.77 5.15 10.89
CA GLY A 11 -3.35 5.10 10.58
C GLY A 11 -2.57 4.13 11.48
N LEU A 12 -2.86 4.14 12.79
CA LEU A 12 -2.25 3.22 13.74
C LEU A 12 -2.66 1.76 13.47
N ALA A 13 -3.93 1.52 13.14
CA ALA A 13 -4.42 0.21 12.76
C ALA A 13 -3.73 -0.31 11.49
N MET A 14 -3.58 0.53 10.47
CA MET A 14 -2.86 0.19 9.24
C MET A 14 -1.38 -0.13 9.49
N LEU A 15 -0.69 0.68 10.30
CA LEU A 15 0.70 0.40 10.67
C LEU A 15 0.83 -0.93 11.40
N THR A 16 -0.05 -1.18 12.38
CA THR A 16 -0.06 -2.44 13.13
C THR A 16 -0.31 -3.63 12.20
N LEU A 17 -1.31 -3.53 11.33
CA LEU A 17 -1.64 -4.57 10.36
C LEU A 17 -0.48 -4.79 9.38
N SER A 18 0.17 -3.72 8.93
CA SER A 18 1.34 -3.79 8.06
C SER A 18 2.49 -4.50 8.75
N MET A 19 2.80 -4.19 10.02
CA MET A 19 3.86 -4.85 10.77
C MET A 19 3.59 -6.35 10.97
N VAL A 20 2.36 -6.72 11.30
CA VAL A 20 1.96 -8.13 11.42
C VAL A 20 2.14 -8.85 10.08
N TYR A 21 1.61 -8.28 9.00
CA TYR A 21 1.72 -8.84 7.66
C TYR A 21 3.18 -8.98 7.20
N GLY A 22 3.99 -7.93 7.38
CA GLY A 22 5.41 -7.93 7.05
C GLY A 22 6.18 -9.01 7.82
N SER A 23 5.86 -9.19 9.10
CA SER A 23 6.46 -10.24 9.93
C SER A 23 6.13 -11.65 9.44
N ILE A 24 4.88 -11.88 9.02
CA ILE A 24 4.45 -13.16 8.45
C ILE A 24 5.21 -13.46 7.15
N ILE A 25 5.27 -12.50 6.22
CA ILE A 25 5.96 -12.69 4.94
C ILE A 25 7.47 -12.89 5.15
N ALA A 26 8.09 -12.08 6.00
CA ALA A 26 9.51 -12.19 6.30
C ALA A 26 9.88 -13.56 6.89
N THR A 27 9.05 -14.08 7.81
CA THR A 27 9.34 -15.33 8.52
C THR A 27 9.06 -16.57 7.67
N PHE A 28 7.95 -16.58 6.91
CA PHE A 28 7.48 -17.83 6.29
C PHE A 28 7.70 -17.91 4.77
N TYR A 29 7.80 -16.77 4.07
CA TYR A 29 7.75 -16.73 2.60
C TYR A 29 9.03 -16.21 1.95
N LEU A 30 9.77 -15.32 2.62
CA LEU A 30 10.93 -14.66 2.02
C LEU A 30 12.01 -15.66 1.59
N ASP A 31 12.31 -16.64 2.44
CA ASP A 31 13.27 -17.69 2.12
C ASP A 31 12.78 -18.59 0.99
N ARG A 32 11.47 -18.88 0.92
CA ARG A 32 10.90 -19.68 -0.17
C ARG A 32 11.10 -19.01 -1.52
N PHE A 33 10.81 -17.71 -1.63
CA PHE A 33 11.05 -16.95 -2.86
C PHE A 33 12.54 -16.85 -3.21
N ALA A 34 13.43 -16.79 -2.21
CA ALA A 34 14.87 -16.82 -2.45
C ALA A 34 15.33 -18.19 -2.98
N GLN A 35 14.85 -19.28 -2.39
CA GLN A 35 15.18 -20.64 -2.83
C GLN A 35 14.64 -20.94 -4.23
N GLU A 36 13.40 -20.54 -4.52
CA GLU A 36 12.81 -20.74 -5.83
C GLU A 36 13.60 -20.03 -6.93
N ARG A 37 13.99 -18.77 -6.70
CA ARG A 37 14.88 -18.02 -7.61
C ARG A 37 16.24 -18.70 -7.80
N LYS A 38 16.87 -19.17 -6.71
CA LYS A 38 18.15 -19.89 -6.80
C LYS A 38 18.01 -21.18 -7.63
N SER A 39 16.96 -21.94 -7.38
CA SER A 39 16.70 -23.20 -8.10
C SER A 39 16.43 -23.00 -9.58
N ALA A 40 15.61 -21.99 -9.91
CA ALA A 40 15.31 -21.63 -11.29
C ALA A 40 16.58 -21.21 -12.03
N LEU A 41 17.40 -20.35 -11.42
CA LEU A 41 18.66 -19.91 -12.02
C LEU A 41 19.64 -21.07 -12.23
N ALA A 42 19.82 -21.94 -11.22
CA ALA A 42 20.71 -23.10 -11.33
C ALA A 42 20.28 -24.05 -12.45
N ASN A 43 18.98 -24.35 -12.54
CA ASN A 43 18.45 -25.24 -13.57
C ASN A 43 18.54 -24.63 -14.98
N GLY A 44 18.37 -23.30 -15.11
CA GLY A 44 18.52 -22.61 -16.39
C GLY A 44 19.96 -22.61 -16.93
N PHE A 45 20.97 -22.72 -16.07
CA PHE A 45 22.37 -22.89 -16.50
C PHE A 45 22.71 -24.34 -16.87
N LEU A 46 22.03 -25.32 -16.28
CA LEU A 46 22.30 -26.75 -16.50
C LEU A 46 21.64 -27.28 -17.77
N ASP A 47 20.48 -26.72 -18.16
CA ASP A 47 19.75 -27.15 -19.35
C ASP A 47 19.31 -25.94 -20.19
N GLN A 48 19.98 -25.76 -21.33
CA GLN A 48 19.76 -24.64 -22.25
C GLN A 48 18.38 -24.70 -22.90
N LEU A 49 17.80 -25.89 -23.10
CA LEU A 49 16.44 -26.07 -23.65
C LEU A 49 15.37 -25.74 -22.60
N ALA A 50 15.69 -25.87 -21.31
CA ALA A 50 14.83 -25.44 -20.21
C ALA A 50 15.09 -24.00 -19.75
N GLY A 51 15.99 -23.27 -20.41
CA GLY A 51 16.43 -21.92 -20.02
C GLY A 51 15.28 -20.93 -19.95
N GLU A 52 14.41 -20.88 -20.97
CA GLU A 52 13.27 -19.95 -21.02
C GLU A 52 12.25 -20.22 -19.90
N VAL A 53 11.92 -21.49 -19.67
CA VAL A 53 10.98 -21.90 -18.62
C VAL A 53 11.51 -21.49 -17.24
N ASN A 54 12.79 -21.72 -16.99
CA ASN A 54 13.44 -21.36 -15.74
C ASN A 54 13.59 -19.84 -15.56
N ALA A 55 13.84 -19.09 -16.64
CA ALA A 55 13.85 -17.63 -16.61
C ALA A 55 12.47 -17.08 -16.21
N ALA A 56 11.38 -17.60 -16.80
CA ALA A 56 10.02 -17.21 -16.44
C ALA A 56 9.69 -17.52 -14.97
N ARG A 57 10.12 -18.68 -14.45
CA ARG A 57 9.95 -19.04 -13.02
C ARG A 57 10.74 -18.09 -12.10
N TYR A 58 11.97 -17.74 -12.47
CA TYR A 58 12.77 -16.79 -11.72
C TYR A 58 12.08 -15.43 -11.65
N GLU A 59 11.59 -14.93 -12.79
CA GLU A 59 10.88 -13.65 -12.88
C GLU A 59 9.59 -13.67 -12.05
N GLN A 60 8.81 -14.75 -12.13
CA GLN A 60 7.59 -14.92 -11.34
C GLN A 60 7.88 -14.88 -9.84
N ALA A 61 8.88 -15.63 -9.35
CA ALA A 61 9.25 -15.63 -7.94
C ALA A 61 9.76 -14.26 -7.47
N LEU A 62 10.52 -13.56 -8.32
CA LEU A 62 10.97 -12.19 -8.04
C LEU A 62 9.79 -11.21 -7.95
N ARG A 63 8.86 -11.28 -8.91
CA ARG A 63 7.67 -10.43 -8.98
C ARG A 63 6.77 -10.65 -7.77
N THR A 64 6.47 -11.89 -7.42
CA THR A 64 5.63 -12.22 -6.26
C THR A 64 6.24 -11.70 -4.95
N ALA A 65 7.54 -11.91 -4.73
CA ALA A 65 8.23 -11.35 -3.57
C ALA A 65 8.17 -9.81 -3.56
N GLY A 66 8.35 -9.19 -4.73
CA GLY A 66 8.22 -7.75 -4.92
C GLY A 66 6.84 -7.23 -4.54
N GLN A 67 5.77 -7.89 -4.99
CA GLN A 67 4.40 -7.47 -4.70
C GLN A 67 4.02 -7.64 -3.23
N HIS A 68 4.47 -8.70 -2.54
CA HIS A 68 4.27 -8.81 -1.10
C HIS A 68 4.95 -7.67 -0.33
N ARG A 69 6.20 -7.33 -0.70
CA ARG A 69 6.92 -6.19 -0.11
C ARG A 69 6.24 -4.86 -0.43
N SER A 70 5.77 -4.69 -1.65
CA SER A 70 5.07 -3.48 -2.11
C SER A 70 3.77 -3.27 -1.34
N SER A 71 2.93 -4.31 -1.22
CA SER A 71 1.68 -4.28 -0.45
C SER A 71 1.92 -3.89 1.03
N HIS A 72 2.92 -4.50 1.67
CA HIS A 72 3.32 -4.15 3.04
C HIS A 72 3.72 -2.67 3.17
N SER A 73 4.59 -2.21 2.27
CA SER A 73 5.12 -0.84 2.25
C SER A 73 4.01 0.19 2.05
N HIS A 74 3.11 -0.04 1.09
CA HIS A 74 1.98 0.85 0.84
C HIS A 74 1.06 0.97 2.06
N LEU A 75 0.73 -0.14 2.70
CA LEU A 75 -0.11 -0.12 3.91
C LEU A 75 0.57 0.66 5.05
N SER A 76 1.89 0.49 5.23
CA SER A 76 2.66 1.22 6.25
C SER A 76 2.74 2.72 5.94
N ASN A 77 3.09 3.09 4.71
CA ASN A 77 3.25 4.47 4.29
C ASN A 77 1.94 5.25 4.37
N VAL A 78 0.84 4.65 3.89
CA VAL A 78 -0.48 5.28 4.01
C VAL A 78 -0.90 5.41 5.47
N GLY A 79 -0.61 4.41 6.30
CA GLY A 79 -0.84 4.49 7.75
C GLY A 79 -0.08 5.65 8.41
N LEU A 80 1.21 5.81 8.09
CA LEU A 80 2.04 6.91 8.59
C LEU A 80 1.52 8.27 8.13
N ILE A 81 1.14 8.40 6.86
CA ILE A 81 0.57 9.64 6.31
C ILE A 81 -0.78 9.94 6.99
N ALA A 82 -1.62 8.93 7.25
CA ALA A 82 -2.88 9.12 7.99
C ALA A 82 -2.62 9.69 9.39
N LEU A 83 -1.59 9.21 10.11
CA LEU A 83 -1.18 9.78 11.39
C LEU A 83 -0.77 11.25 11.25
N ALA A 84 0.08 11.56 10.26
CA ALA A 84 0.58 12.91 10.02
C ALA A 84 -0.58 13.88 9.69
N ILE A 85 -1.49 13.50 8.79
CA ILE A 85 -2.69 14.27 8.46
C ILE A 85 -3.59 14.41 9.68
N GLY A 86 -3.79 13.32 10.44
CA GLY A 86 -4.58 13.33 11.68
C GLY A 86 -4.04 14.35 12.69
N ILE A 87 -2.74 14.39 12.92
CA ILE A 87 -2.09 15.40 13.77
C ILE A 87 -2.22 16.79 13.16
N GLY A 88 -2.06 16.91 11.84
CA GLY A 88 -2.12 18.14 11.06
C GLY A 88 -3.52 18.73 10.89
N THR A 89 -4.59 18.00 11.25
CA THR A 89 -5.98 18.46 11.06
C THR A 89 -6.29 19.89 11.49
N PRO A 90 -5.77 20.43 12.61
CA PRO A 90 -6.03 21.81 13.01
C PRO A 90 -5.48 22.88 12.03
N TYR A 91 -4.54 22.51 11.16
CA TYR A 91 -3.90 23.40 10.20
C TYR A 91 -4.56 23.39 8.82
N PHE A 92 -5.45 22.42 8.53
CA PHE A 92 -6.20 22.42 7.28
C PHE A 92 -7.40 23.36 7.39
N ASN A 93 -7.52 24.30 6.44
CA ASN A 93 -8.70 25.15 6.29
C ASN A 93 -9.81 24.41 5.51
N LEU A 94 -10.32 23.34 6.10
CA LEU A 94 -11.43 22.52 5.59
C LEU A 94 -12.48 22.36 6.69
N SER A 95 -13.75 22.26 6.30
CA SER A 95 -14.80 21.95 7.26
C SER A 95 -14.63 20.53 7.82
N GLU A 96 -15.07 20.31 9.05
CA GLU A 96 -15.00 18.99 9.70
C GLU A 96 -15.71 17.91 8.87
N ARG A 97 -16.79 18.26 8.15
CA ARG A 97 -17.48 17.34 7.24
C ARG A 97 -16.58 16.89 6.09
N VAL A 98 -15.88 17.84 5.44
CA VAL A 98 -14.95 17.53 4.34
C VAL A 98 -13.78 16.70 4.88
N LEU A 99 -13.18 17.09 6.01
CA LEU A 99 -12.10 16.32 6.63
C LEU A 99 -12.49 14.86 6.92
N LYS A 100 -13.72 14.62 7.39
CA LYS A 100 -14.20 13.25 7.62
C LYS A 100 -14.38 12.46 6.32
N ILE A 101 -15.02 13.04 5.31
CA ILE A 101 -15.24 12.34 4.03
C ILE A 101 -13.89 12.04 3.36
N THR A 102 -13.02 13.04 3.28
CA THR A 102 -11.68 12.91 2.71
C THR A 102 -10.82 11.93 3.51
N GLY A 103 -10.87 11.97 4.84
CA GLY A 103 -10.15 11.02 5.69
C GLY A 103 -10.65 9.58 5.54
N ALA A 104 -11.97 9.38 5.41
CA ALA A 104 -12.54 8.06 5.17
C ALA A 104 -12.15 7.53 3.79
N ALA A 105 -12.21 8.36 2.75
CA ALA A 105 -11.74 8.03 1.41
C ALA A 105 -10.25 7.65 1.42
N PHE A 106 -9.41 8.45 2.08
CA PHE A 106 -7.97 8.18 2.22
C PHE A 106 -7.70 6.83 2.87
N LEU A 107 -8.37 6.53 3.99
CA LEU A 107 -8.22 5.26 4.70
C LEU A 107 -8.75 4.07 3.88
N LEU A 108 -9.91 4.21 3.22
CA LEU A 108 -10.44 3.16 2.36
C LEU A 108 -9.48 2.87 1.20
N GLY A 109 -8.97 3.92 0.53
CA GLY A 109 -7.98 3.77 -0.54
C GLY A 109 -6.69 3.13 -0.04
N GLY A 110 -6.27 3.48 1.17
CA GLY A 110 -5.12 2.90 1.86
C GLY A 110 -5.25 1.43 2.20
N ILE A 111 -6.46 0.88 2.25
CA ILE A 111 -6.70 -0.57 2.39
C ILE A 111 -6.85 -1.21 1.01
N ILE A 112 -7.66 -0.62 0.13
CA ILE A 112 -7.95 -1.14 -1.21
C ILE A 112 -6.67 -1.30 -2.04
N LEU A 113 -5.77 -0.30 -2.02
CA LEU A 113 -4.54 -0.33 -2.79
C LEU A 113 -3.63 -1.52 -2.43
N PRO A 114 -3.19 -1.69 -1.17
CA PRO A 114 -2.31 -2.81 -0.82
C PRO A 114 -3.01 -4.18 -0.95
N LEU A 115 -4.34 -4.25 -0.79
CA LEU A 115 -5.09 -5.46 -1.11
C LEU A 115 -5.04 -5.82 -2.59
N GLY A 116 -5.21 -4.85 -3.50
CA GLY A 116 -5.08 -5.07 -4.93
C GLY A 116 -3.69 -5.58 -5.31
N VAL A 117 -2.64 -4.93 -4.79
CA VAL A 117 -1.24 -5.33 -4.98
C VAL A 117 -0.99 -6.75 -4.48
N PHE A 118 -1.59 -7.14 -3.35
CA PHE A 118 -1.50 -8.50 -2.81
C PHE A 118 -2.20 -9.53 -3.71
N LEU A 119 -3.33 -9.18 -4.33
CA LEU A 119 -4.09 -10.09 -5.17
C LEU A 119 -3.44 -10.38 -6.52
N GLU A 120 -2.55 -9.50 -7.00
CA GLU A 120 -1.87 -9.67 -8.29
C GLU A 120 -1.15 -11.02 -8.43
N PRO A 121 -0.28 -11.43 -7.48
CA PRO A 121 0.38 -12.74 -7.55
C PRO A 121 -0.46 -13.90 -7.00
N VAL A 122 -1.52 -13.64 -6.22
CA VAL A 122 -2.26 -14.69 -5.49
C VAL A 122 -3.48 -15.20 -6.26
N TYR A 123 -4.16 -14.33 -7.00
CA TYR A 123 -5.42 -14.67 -7.64
C TYR A 123 -5.40 -14.39 -9.15
N HIS A 124 -5.54 -13.12 -9.54
CA HIS A 124 -5.55 -12.69 -10.94
C HIS A 124 -4.88 -11.33 -11.05
N GLN A 125 -3.82 -11.25 -11.87
CA GLN A 125 -3.03 -10.04 -12.05
C GLN A 125 -3.86 -8.84 -12.48
N GLU A 126 -4.76 -9.01 -13.45
CA GLU A 126 -5.57 -7.92 -13.99
C GLU A 126 -6.55 -7.37 -12.94
N ILE A 127 -7.21 -8.25 -12.20
CA ILE A 127 -8.16 -7.88 -11.15
C ILE A 127 -7.42 -7.19 -10.00
N GLY A 128 -6.28 -7.74 -9.57
CA GLY A 128 -5.44 -7.14 -8.54
C GLY A 128 -4.96 -5.74 -8.92
N SER A 129 -4.47 -5.58 -10.15
CA SER A 129 -4.01 -4.30 -10.69
C SER A 129 -5.14 -3.27 -10.77
N LEU A 130 -6.34 -3.67 -11.22
CA LEU A 130 -7.51 -2.79 -11.25
C LEU A 130 -7.90 -2.31 -9.85
N ILE A 131 -7.94 -3.22 -8.87
CA ILE A 131 -8.22 -2.88 -7.47
C ILE A 131 -7.15 -1.92 -6.93
N ALA A 132 -5.87 -2.20 -7.20
CA ALA A 132 -4.76 -1.36 -6.78
C ALA A 132 -4.88 0.06 -7.36
N MET A 133 -5.24 0.17 -8.64
CA MET A 133 -5.47 1.43 -9.32
C MET A 133 -6.61 2.23 -8.67
N ILE A 134 -7.75 1.60 -8.40
CA ILE A 134 -8.89 2.26 -7.73
C ILE A 134 -8.48 2.81 -6.36
N GLY A 135 -7.78 1.98 -5.56
CA GLY A 135 -7.26 2.41 -4.26
C GLY A 135 -6.28 3.58 -4.38
N GLY A 136 -5.39 3.53 -5.36
CA GLY A 136 -4.39 4.58 -5.62
C GLY A 136 -5.00 5.91 -6.03
N VAL A 137 -6.02 5.88 -6.90
CA VAL A 137 -6.78 7.08 -7.28
C VAL A 137 -7.44 7.68 -6.05
N LEU A 138 -8.06 6.87 -5.19
CA LEU A 138 -8.75 7.34 -4.00
C LEU A 138 -7.79 8.01 -3.00
N VAL A 139 -6.63 7.39 -2.73
CA VAL A 139 -5.57 7.98 -1.89
C VAL A 139 -5.05 9.28 -2.49
N THR A 140 -4.80 9.31 -3.80
CA THR A 140 -4.25 10.49 -4.49
C THR A 140 -5.23 11.66 -4.45
N MET A 141 -6.51 11.41 -4.78
CA MET A 141 -7.55 12.43 -4.74
C MET A 141 -7.75 12.97 -3.32
N ALA A 142 -7.77 12.09 -2.31
CA ALA A 142 -7.90 12.53 -0.92
C ALA A 142 -6.69 13.36 -0.47
N THR A 143 -5.48 12.97 -0.86
CA THR A 143 -4.25 13.72 -0.60
C THR A 143 -4.29 15.11 -1.23
N ALA A 144 -4.76 15.22 -2.48
CA ALA A 144 -4.93 16.50 -3.15
C ALA A 144 -5.90 17.43 -2.41
N VAL A 145 -7.01 16.89 -1.88
CA VAL A 145 -7.95 17.68 -1.06
C VAL A 145 -7.30 18.16 0.24
N PHE A 146 -6.53 17.31 0.95
CA PHE A 146 -5.79 17.74 2.14
C PHE A 146 -4.75 18.81 1.81
N LEU A 147 -4.04 18.68 0.68
CA LEU A 147 -3.07 19.67 0.22
C LEU A 147 -3.73 21.01 -0.07
N VAL A 148 -4.86 21.02 -0.78
CA VAL A 148 -5.66 22.24 -1.01
C VAL A 148 -6.10 22.83 0.34
N GLY A 149 -6.53 21.99 1.28
CA GLY A 149 -6.87 22.40 2.64
C GLY A 149 -5.72 23.06 3.39
N ALA A 150 -4.49 22.59 3.21
CA ALA A 150 -3.29 23.17 3.83
C ALA A 150 -2.87 24.49 3.16
N CYS A 151 -2.96 24.58 1.84
CA CYS A 151 -2.58 25.78 1.10
C CYS A 151 -3.59 26.93 1.24
N ARG A 152 -4.85 26.63 1.57
CA ARG A 152 -5.85 27.66 1.86
C ARG A 152 -5.51 28.34 3.18
N ALA A 153 -5.02 29.58 3.11
CA ALA A 153 -4.85 30.43 4.28
C ALA A 153 -6.12 30.42 5.13
N LYS A 154 -6.01 30.23 6.45
CA LYS A 154 -7.08 30.64 7.35
C LYS A 154 -7.23 32.13 7.15
N GLY A 155 -8.41 32.59 6.73
CA GLY A 155 -8.68 34.01 6.70
C GLY A 155 -8.35 34.58 8.08
N THR A 156 -7.45 35.55 8.12
CA THR A 156 -7.15 36.33 9.31
C THR A 156 -8.40 37.13 9.66
N THR A 157 -9.29 36.54 10.43
CA THR A 157 -10.16 37.30 11.33
C THR A 157 -9.54 37.16 12.71
N ASP A 158 -8.51 37.97 12.96
CA ASP A 158 -8.21 38.67 14.20
C ASP A 158 -7.08 39.67 13.90
#